data_AF-A0A8I0FWH1-F1
#
_entry.id   AF-A0A8I0FWH1-F1
#
_cell.length_a   1.000
_cell.length_b   1.000
_cell.length_c   1.000
_cell.angle_alpha   90.00
_cell.angle_beta   90.00
_cell.angle_gamma   90.00
#
_symmetry.space_group_name_H-M   'P 1'
#
loop_
_entity.id
_entity.type
_entity.pdbx_description
1 polymer ?
#
loop_
_entity_poly.entity_id
_entity_poly.type
_entity_poly.pdbx_seq_one_letter_code
_entity_poly.pdbx_strand_id
1 'polypeptide(L)'
;MATKQQQVAEIVEGTAVGLAALGVTHVSSWKLDLEFAFSHAWRRWAFRGDYPSINRAAKPDNEFWIGVTRSERRKGAAVIWRHDSGEYEIVLGNGGWTPEEAVRLIGDRPLDDWIALASPFKEHLERKDV
;
A
#
# COMPACT_ATOMS: atom_id res chain seq x y z
N MET A 1 -1.99 3.12 21.49
CA MET A 1 -1.68 2.04 20.53
C MET A 1 -2.62 2.18 19.36
N ALA A 2 -2.12 2.20 18.12
CA ALA A 2 -2.98 2.34 16.94
C ALA A 2 -3.93 1.14 16.80
N THR A 3 -5.18 1.40 16.44
CA THR A 3 -6.17 0.34 16.16
C THR A 3 -5.77 -0.46 14.91
N LYS A 4 -6.32 -1.66 14.75
CA LYS A 4 -6.12 -2.47 13.54
C LYS A 4 -6.47 -1.69 12.27
N GLN A 5 -7.57 -0.94 12.28
CA GLN A 5 -8.00 -0.15 11.12
C GLN A 5 -6.99 0.96 10.77
N GLN A 6 -6.42 1.62 11.79
CA GLN A 6 -5.37 2.63 11.58
C GLN A 6 -4.10 2.01 11.00
N GLN A 7 -3.63 0.88 11.54
CA GLN A 7 -2.47 0.17 11.00
C GLN A 7 -2.70 -0.27 9.54
N VAL A 8 -3.89 -0.81 9.23
CA VAL A 8 -4.23 -1.22 7.86
C VAL A 8 -4.27 0.01 6.94
N ALA A 9 -4.85 1.12 7.38
CA ALA A 9 -4.89 2.35 6.59
C ALA A 9 -3.49 2.86 6.27
N GLU A 10 -2.63 2.94 7.29
CA GLU A 10 -1.24 3.37 7.16
C GLU A 10 -0.43 2.46 6.23
N ILE A 11 -0.56 1.13 6.32
CA ILE A 11 0.12 0.21 5.40
C ILE A 11 -0.39 0.35 3.97
N VAL A 12 -1.71 0.51 3.78
CA VAL A 12 -2.31 0.63 2.45
C VAL A 12 -1.89 1.93 1.78
N GLU A 13 -1.94 3.05 2.50
CA GLU A 13 -1.51 4.35 1.96
C GLU A 13 0.01 4.40 1.81
N GLY A 14 0.74 3.85 2.78
CA GLY A 14 2.21 3.75 2.75
C GLY A 14 2.73 2.92 1.58
N THR A 15 2.11 1.78 1.29
CA THR A 15 2.46 0.97 0.11
C THR A 15 2.21 1.78 -1.17
N ALA A 16 1.08 2.51 -1.24
CA ALA A 16 0.73 3.30 -2.40
C ALA A 16 1.65 4.50 -2.62
N VAL A 17 2.04 5.24 -1.56
CA VAL A 17 2.98 6.35 -1.70
C VAL A 17 4.36 5.86 -2.13
N GLY A 18 4.79 4.69 -1.64
CA GLY A 18 6.03 4.06 -2.09
C GLY A 18 5.97 3.66 -3.57
N LEU A 19 4.84 3.13 -4.04
CA LEU A 19 4.61 2.83 -5.46
C LEU A 19 4.66 4.10 -6.32
N ALA A 20 3.99 5.17 -5.89
CA ALA A 20 4.01 6.44 -6.59
C ALA A 20 5.43 7.04 -6.68
N ALA A 21 6.22 6.93 -5.59
CA ALA A 21 7.62 7.34 -5.59
C ALA A 21 8.51 6.51 -6.54
N LEU A 22 8.14 5.26 -6.80
CA LEU A 22 8.77 4.42 -7.82
C LEU A 22 8.25 4.68 -9.24
N GLY A 23 7.38 5.69 -9.43
CA GLY A 23 6.78 6.03 -10.72
C GLY A 23 5.62 5.13 -11.14
N VAL A 24 5.09 4.30 -10.25
CA VAL A 24 3.95 3.42 -10.54
C VAL A 24 2.65 4.19 -10.38
N THR A 25 1.90 4.29 -11.46
CA THR A 25 0.57 4.94 -11.49
C THR A 25 -0.59 3.96 -11.44
N HIS A 26 -0.39 2.73 -11.92
CA HIS A 26 -1.42 1.70 -12.06
C HIS A 26 -0.85 0.35 -11.65
N VAL A 27 -1.70 -0.49 -11.06
CA VAL A 27 -1.38 -1.89 -10.72
C VAL A 27 -2.60 -2.79 -10.90
N SER A 28 -2.36 -4.09 -11.07
CA SER A 28 -3.40 -5.12 -11.14
C SER A 28 -4.44 -4.98 -10.02
N SER A 29 -5.74 -5.06 -10.36
CA SER A 29 -6.83 -5.12 -9.37
C SER A 29 -7.12 -6.54 -8.86
N TRP A 30 -6.48 -7.54 -9.46
CA TRP A 30 -6.75 -8.95 -9.16
C TRP A 30 -6.30 -9.28 -7.74
N LYS A 31 -7.24 -9.81 -6.96
CA LYS A 31 -7.03 -10.14 -5.54
C LYS A 31 -5.75 -10.92 -5.30
N LEU A 32 -5.56 -12.02 -6.04
CA LEU A 32 -4.42 -12.92 -5.83
C LEU A 32 -3.07 -12.26 -6.15
N ASP A 33 -3.03 -11.32 -7.09
CA ASP A 33 -1.80 -10.61 -7.43
C ASP A 33 -1.39 -9.69 -6.27
N LEU A 34 -2.34 -8.91 -5.76
CA LEU A 34 -2.12 -8.02 -4.64
C LEU A 34 -1.76 -8.78 -3.35
N GLU A 35 -2.46 -9.88 -3.05
CA GLU A 35 -2.20 -10.70 -1.85
C GLU A 35 -0.79 -11.34 -1.90
N PHE A 36 -0.38 -11.86 -3.06
CA PHE A 36 0.94 -12.47 -3.20
C PHE A 36 2.07 -11.44 -3.24
N ALA A 37 1.89 -10.31 -3.94
CA ALA A 37 2.85 -9.21 -3.94
C ALA A 37 3.05 -8.66 -2.52
N PHE A 38 1.95 -8.40 -1.81
CA PHE A 38 2.00 -7.95 -0.42
C PHE A 38 2.67 -8.97 0.49
N SER A 39 2.27 -10.24 0.41
CA SER A 39 2.91 -11.32 1.19
C SER A 39 4.41 -11.43 0.94
N HIS A 40 4.85 -11.21 -0.30
CA HIS A 40 6.26 -11.25 -0.67
C HIS A 40 7.04 -10.08 -0.04
N ALA A 41 6.51 -8.87 -0.18
CA ALA A 41 7.10 -7.64 0.35
C ALA A 41 7.09 -7.60 1.89
N TRP A 42 5.94 -7.89 2.50
CA TRP A 42 5.71 -7.84 3.94
C TRP A 42 6.70 -8.67 4.75
N ARG A 43 6.99 -9.90 4.28
CA ARG A 43 7.92 -10.82 4.94
C ARG A 43 9.36 -10.29 4.99
N ARG A 44 9.75 -9.46 4.03
CA ARG A 44 11.11 -8.90 3.88
C ARG A 44 11.24 -7.53 4.51
N TRP A 45 10.13 -6.83 4.70
CA TRP A 45 10.15 -5.49 5.22
C TRP A 45 10.62 -5.47 6.69
N ALA A 46 11.59 -4.61 6.97
CA ALA A 46 12.23 -4.52 8.28
C ALA A 46 11.26 -4.06 9.38
N PHE A 47 10.28 -3.24 9.01
CA PHE A 47 9.40 -2.55 9.95
C PHE A 47 8.05 -3.25 10.19
N ARG A 48 7.86 -4.47 9.68
CA ARG A 48 6.62 -5.23 9.92
C ARG A 48 6.29 -5.41 11.41
N GLY A 49 7.31 -5.37 12.27
CA GLY A 49 7.17 -5.48 13.73
C GLY A 49 6.37 -4.33 14.36
N ASP A 50 6.36 -3.16 13.71
CA ASP A 50 5.68 -1.95 14.19
C ASP A 50 4.16 -2.04 14.00
N TYR A 51 3.69 -3.01 13.21
CA TYR A 51 2.27 -3.23 12.89
C TYR A 51 1.78 -4.57 13.44
N PRO A 52 1.71 -4.74 14.77
CA PRO A 52 1.41 -6.03 15.39
C PRO A 52 0.02 -6.57 15.02
N SER A 53 -0.96 -5.71 14.71
CA SER A 53 -2.32 -6.14 14.33
C SER A 53 -2.37 -6.76 12.95
N ILE A 54 -1.40 -6.45 12.09
CA ILE A 54 -1.25 -7.03 10.75
C ILE A 54 -0.27 -8.21 10.82
N ASN A 55 0.89 -8.00 11.46
CA ASN A 55 1.94 -9.01 11.55
C ASN A 55 1.50 -10.29 12.27
N ARG A 56 0.56 -10.20 13.21
CA ARG A 56 0.02 -11.36 13.95
C ARG A 56 -1.32 -11.85 13.39
N ALA A 57 -1.84 -11.24 12.33
CA ALA A 57 -3.07 -11.70 11.71
C ALA A 57 -2.86 -13.07 11.06
N ALA A 58 -3.90 -13.91 11.03
CA ALA A 58 -3.83 -15.20 10.37
C ALA A 58 -3.61 -15.07 8.85
N LYS A 59 -4.07 -13.96 8.25
CA LYS A 59 -3.94 -13.63 6.83
C LYS A 59 -3.63 -12.14 6.62
N PRO A 60 -2.36 -11.70 6.80
CA PRO A 60 -1.97 -10.30 6.69
C PRO A 60 -2.26 -9.69 5.30
N ASP A 61 -2.10 -10.50 4.26
CA ASP A 61 -2.43 -10.23 2.87
C ASP A 61 -3.91 -9.94 2.64
N ASN A 62 -4.79 -10.73 3.26
CA ASN A 62 -6.22 -10.48 3.16
C ASN A 62 -6.63 -9.18 3.89
N GLU A 63 -5.95 -8.82 4.98
CA GLU A 63 -6.17 -7.51 5.64
C GLU A 63 -5.76 -6.34 4.73
N PHE A 64 -4.61 -6.48 4.04
CA PHE A 64 -4.16 -5.51 3.05
C PHE A 64 -5.17 -5.35 1.90
N TRP A 65 -5.60 -6.47 1.29
CA TRP A 65 -6.58 -6.44 0.20
C TRP A 65 -7.92 -5.82 0.62
N ILE A 66 -8.43 -6.16 1.81
CA ILE A 66 -9.64 -5.52 2.37
C ILE A 66 -9.40 -4.00 2.56
N GLY A 67 -8.20 -3.60 2.96
CA GLY A 67 -7.83 -2.21 3.10
C GLY A 67 -7.79 -1.45 1.76
N VAL A 68 -7.21 -2.05 0.72
CA VAL A 68 -7.18 -1.52 -0.66
C VAL A 68 -8.59 -1.32 -1.21
N THR A 69 -9.44 -2.35 -1.14
CA THR A 69 -10.84 -2.28 -1.64
C THR A 69 -11.72 -1.25 -0.92
N ARG A 70 -11.30 -0.78 0.26
CA ARG A 70 -11.97 0.28 1.03
C ARG A 70 -11.33 1.65 0.86
N SER A 71 -10.20 1.74 0.16
CA SER A 71 -9.38 2.95 0.10
C SER A 71 -10.14 4.16 -0.44
N GLU A 72 -10.90 4.00 -1.53
CA GLU A 72 -11.67 5.09 -2.15
C GLU A 72 -12.68 5.77 -1.22
N ARG A 73 -13.19 5.01 -0.24
CA ARG A 73 -14.23 5.50 0.68
C ARG A 73 -13.64 6.17 1.92
N ARG A 74 -12.31 6.15 2.09
CA ARG A 74 -11.64 6.69 3.26
C ARG A 74 -11.61 8.21 3.18
N LYS A 75 -12.11 8.87 4.22
CA LYS A 75 -12.04 10.34 4.34
C LYS A 75 -10.66 10.75 4.79
N GLY A 76 -10.08 11.76 4.13
CA GLY A 76 -8.79 12.34 4.49
C GLY A 76 -7.58 11.44 4.21
N ALA A 77 -7.72 10.44 3.34
CA ALA A 77 -6.59 9.64 2.88
C ALA A 77 -5.60 10.50 2.11
N ALA A 78 -4.30 10.30 2.35
CA ALA A 78 -3.24 10.95 1.59
C ALA A 78 -3.11 10.34 0.20
N VAL A 79 -3.37 9.04 0.10
CA VAL A 79 -3.33 8.26 -1.14
C VAL A 79 -4.56 7.38 -1.25
N ILE A 80 -5.11 7.29 -2.46
CA ILE A 80 -6.28 6.46 -2.77
C ILE A 80 -5.89 5.43 -3.83
N TRP A 81 -6.25 4.17 -3.56
CA TRP A 81 -6.32 3.13 -4.57
C TRP A 81 -7.67 3.25 -5.29
N ARG A 82 -7.70 3.94 -6.43
CA ARG A 82 -8.93 4.14 -7.20
C ARG A 82 -9.09 3.00 -8.20
N HIS A 83 -10.21 2.31 -8.18
CA HIS A 83 -10.49 1.26 -9.13
C HIS A 83 -10.82 1.87 -10.50
N ASP A 84 -9.96 1.63 -11.48
CA ASP A 84 -10.14 2.09 -12.87
C ASP A 84 -9.99 0.91 -13.83
N SER A 85 -11.07 0.57 -14.53
CA SER A 85 -11.07 -0.33 -15.69
C SER A 85 -10.34 -1.68 -15.53
N GLY A 86 -10.35 -2.26 -14.33
CA GLY A 86 -9.70 -3.56 -14.04
C GLY A 86 -8.32 -3.45 -13.40
N GLU A 87 -7.87 -2.23 -13.10
CA GLU A 87 -6.66 -1.89 -12.36
C GLU A 87 -6.99 -0.99 -11.16
N TYR A 88 -6.01 -0.78 -10.29
CA TYR A 88 -6.02 0.29 -9.32
C TYR A 88 -5.08 1.42 -9.77
N GLU A 89 -5.64 2.60 -10.00
CA GLU A 89 -4.92 3.87 -10.12
C GLU A 89 -4.46 4.33 -8.72
N ILE A 90 -3.20 4.79 -8.62
CA ILE A 90 -2.63 5.37 -7.40
C ILE A 90 -2.80 6.89 -7.44
N VAL A 91 -3.68 7.43 -6.61
CA VAL A 91 -4.06 8.86 -6.61
C VAL A 91 -3.57 9.57 -5.35
N LEU A 92 -2.65 10.53 -5.49
CA LEU A 92 -2.08 11.32 -4.38
C LEU A 92 -2.87 12.62 -4.16
N GLY A 93 -3.44 12.86 -2.98
CA GLY A 93 -4.00 14.16 -2.58
C GLY A 93 -5.02 14.79 -3.53
N ASN A 94 -5.84 13.98 -4.21
CA ASN A 94 -6.73 14.34 -5.34
C ASN A 94 -6.02 14.67 -6.68
N GLY A 95 -4.85 14.08 -6.94
CA GLY A 95 -4.14 14.14 -8.22
C GLY A 95 -3.10 15.26 -8.33
N GLY A 96 -2.77 15.95 -7.24
CA GLY A 96 -1.88 17.11 -7.26
C GLY A 96 -0.68 17.06 -6.32
N TRP A 97 -0.56 16.03 -5.49
CA TRP A 97 0.55 15.93 -4.53
C TRP A 97 1.70 15.10 -5.08
N THR A 98 2.90 15.47 -4.65
CA THR A 98 4.09 14.63 -4.76
C THR A 98 4.10 13.54 -3.67
N PRO A 99 4.82 12.43 -3.87
CA PRO A 99 5.01 11.42 -2.82
C PRO A 99 5.55 12.01 -1.51
N GLU A 100 6.44 12.99 -1.59
CA GLU A 100 7.07 13.68 -0.45
C GLU A 100 6.09 14.55 0.34
N GLU A 101 5.03 15.04 -0.30
CA GLU A 101 3.94 15.75 0.37
C GLU A 101 2.95 14.77 0.99
N ALA A 102 2.55 13.74 0.24
CA ALA A 102 1.58 12.76 0.68
C ALA A 102 2.07 11.95 1.91
N VAL A 103 3.36 11.58 1.95
CA VAL A 103 3.90 10.76 3.05
C VAL A 103 3.74 11.43 4.42
N ARG A 104 3.73 12.77 4.47
CA ARG A 104 3.61 13.55 5.71
C ARG A 104 2.27 13.37 6.42
N LEU A 105 1.30 12.75 5.77
CA LEU A 105 -0.06 12.54 6.28
C LEU A 105 -0.38 11.06 6.56
N ILE A 106 0.51 10.15 6.19
CA ILE A 106 0.30 8.69 6.34
C ILE A 106 0.74 8.22 7.73
N GLY A 107 1.81 8.82 8.26
CA GLY A 107 2.38 8.50 9.57
C GLY A 107 3.77 9.13 9.72
N ASP A 108 4.50 8.71 10.75
CA ASP A 108 5.85 9.25 11.05
C ASP A 108 6.97 8.60 10.21
N ARG A 109 6.62 7.57 9.41
CA ARG A 109 7.58 6.77 8.66
C ARG A 109 8.08 7.50 7.42
N PRO A 110 9.40 7.58 7.20
CA PRO A 110 9.97 8.25 6.02
C PRO A 110 9.60 7.54 4.72
N LEU A 111 9.60 8.29 3.62
CA LEU A 111 9.25 7.78 2.29
C LEU A 111 10.12 6.60 1.85
N ASP A 112 11.41 6.62 2.15
CA ASP A 112 12.34 5.54 1.78
C ASP A 112 11.97 4.19 2.39
N ASP A 113 11.41 4.18 3.60
CA ASP A 113 10.94 2.94 4.23
C ASP A 113 9.71 2.39 3.50
N TRP A 114 8.84 3.27 3.00
CA TRP A 114 7.68 2.89 2.20
C TRP A 114 8.10 2.40 0.81
N ILE A 115 9.09 3.04 0.19
CA ILE A 115 9.72 2.55 -1.04
C ILE A 115 10.30 1.14 -0.83
N ALA A 116 10.94 0.89 0.31
CA ALA A 116 11.49 -0.43 0.64
C ALA A 116 10.42 -1.53 0.77
N LEU A 117 9.17 -1.17 1.12
CA LEU A 117 8.02 -2.08 1.06
C LEU A 117 7.49 -2.21 -0.37
N ALA A 118 7.36 -1.09 -1.07
CA ALA A 118 6.75 -1.03 -2.40
C ALA A 118 7.61 -1.65 -3.52
N SER A 119 8.95 -1.59 -3.42
CA SER A 119 9.85 -2.15 -4.44
C SER A 119 9.65 -3.66 -4.64
N PRO A 120 9.76 -4.53 -3.61
CA PRO A 120 9.52 -5.95 -3.77
C PRO A 120 8.05 -6.29 -4.09
N PHE A 121 7.11 -5.39 -3.77
CA PHE A 121 5.71 -5.52 -4.17
C PHE A 121 5.57 -5.31 -5.69
N LYS A 122 6.10 -4.20 -6.21
CA LYS A 122 6.14 -3.86 -7.64
C LYS A 122 6.80 -4.96 -8.46
N GLU A 123 7.99 -5.40 -8.05
CA GLU A 123 8.73 -6.46 -8.73
C GLU A 123 7.93 -7.77 -8.83
N HIS A 124 7.10 -8.08 -7.83
CA HIS A 124 6.28 -9.29 -7.86
C HIS A 124 5.14 -9.18 -8.88
N LEU A 125 4.53 -8.00 -9.01
CA LEU A 125 3.48 -7.73 -9.99
C LEU A 125 4.04 -7.82 -11.42
N GLU A 126 5.16 -7.16 -11.70
CA GLU A 126 5.76 -7.13 -13.04
C GLU A 126 6.19 -8.51 -13.55
N ARG A 127 6.56 -9.44 -12.65
CA ARG A 127 6.92 -10.82 -13.03
C ARG A 127 5.74 -11.65 -13.51
N LYS A 128 4.49 -11.22 -13.27
CA LYS A 128 3.29 -11.91 -13.75
C LYS A 128 2.82 -11.42 -15.13
N ASP A 129 3.30 -10.26 -15.57
CA ASP A 129 2.92 -9.66 -16.85
C ASP A 129 3.81 -10.13 -18.03
N VAL A 130 4.68 -11.13 -17.79
CA VAL A 130 5.57 -11.79 -18.77
C VAL A 130 5.22 -13.26 -18.91
#